data_AF-A0A7W0GCE7-F1
#
_entry.id   AF-A0A7W0GCE7-F1
#
_cell.length_a   1.000
_cell.length_b   1.000
_cell.length_c   1.000
_cell.angle_alpha   90.00
_cell.angle_beta   90.00
_cell.angle_gamma   90.00
#
_symmetry.space_group_name_H-M   'P 1'
#
loop_
_entity.id
_entity.type
_entity.pdbx_description
1 polymer ?
#
loop_
_entity_poly.entity_id
_entity_poly.type
_entity_poly.pdbx_seq_one_letter_code
_entity_poly.pdbx_strand_id
1 'polypeptide(L)' 'SGGAGTIEHFAAAVRAGADAVLAASVFHYGAIRIADAKAHLAAAGIVVRR' A
#
# COMPACT_ATOMS: atom_id res chain seq x y z
N SER A 1 -7.25 8.33 5.52
CA SER A 1 -6.82 8.55 4.13
C SER A 1 -5.98 9.82 4.10
N GLY A 2 -4.69 9.71 3.78
CA GLY A 2 -3.69 10.79 3.94
C GLY A 2 -2.51 10.33 4.81
N GLY A 3 -1.29 10.35 4.27
CA GLY A 3 -0.05 10.04 5.02
C GLY A 3 0.74 8.80 4.57
N ALA A 4 0.25 7.98 3.63
CA ALA A 4 1.05 6.91 3.02
C ALA A 4 2.08 7.52 2.05
N GLY A 5 3.28 7.80 2.55
CA GLY A 5 4.40 8.34 1.77
C GLY A 5 5.39 7.28 1.29
N THR A 6 5.47 6.15 2.00
CA THR A 6 6.33 5.01 1.66
C THR A 6 5.51 3.72 1.55
N ILE A 7 6.11 2.69 0.96
CA ILE A 7 5.44 1.41 0.71
C ILE A 7 5.15 0.63 2.01
N GLU A 8 5.95 0.86 3.06
CA GLU A 8 5.81 0.24 4.39
C GLU A 8 4.53 0.69 5.10
N HIS A 9 4.07 1.92 4.85
CA HIS A 9 2.82 2.43 5.44
C HIS A 9 1.60 1.60 5.02
N PHE A 10 1.65 0.93 3.86
CA PHE A 10 0.55 0.12 3.35
C PHE A 10 0.33 -1.13 4.22
N ALA A 11 1.39 -1.91 4.44
CA ALA A 11 1.30 -3.11 5.27
C ALA A 11 1.04 -2.76 6.75
N ALA A 12 1.63 -1.67 7.25
CA ALA A 12 1.40 -1.20 8.61
C ALA A 12 -0.08 -0.84 8.86
N ALA A 13 -0.70 -0.10 7.92
CA ALA A 13 -2.11 0.28 8.04
C ALA A 13 -3.04 -0.95 8.06
N VAL A 14 -2.81 -1.92 7.18
CA VAL A 14 -3.60 -3.17 7.16
C VAL A 14 -3.43 -3.95 8.46
N ARG A 15 -2.20 -4.08 8.98
CA ARG A 15 -1.96 -4.76 10.27
C ARG A 15 -2.56 -4.03 11.47
N ALA A 16 -2.73 -2.71 11.38
CA ALA A 16 -3.42 -1.91 12.38
C ALA A 16 -4.96 -2.07 12.31
N GLY A 17 -5.48 -2.91 11.41
CA GLY A 17 -6.91 -3.20 11.28
C GLY A 17 -7.63 -2.38 10.22
N ALA A 18 -6.91 -1.69 9.33
CA ALA A 18 -7.56 -1.00 8.21
C ALA A 18 -8.06 -1.99 7.16
N ASP A 19 -9.35 -1.90 6.79
CA ASP A 19 -9.94 -2.71 5.71
C ASP A 19 -9.41 -2.31 4.32
N ALA A 20 -8.98 -1.05 4.16
CA ALA A 20 -8.45 -0.52 2.92
C ALA A 20 -7.42 0.60 3.16
N VAL A 21 -6.47 0.70 2.24
CA VAL A 21 -5.47 1.78 2.20
C VAL A 21 -5.68 2.62 0.93
N LEU A 22 -5.82 3.93 1.11
CA LEU A 22 -5.92 4.89 0.00
C LEU A 22 -4.69 5.78 -0.03
N ALA A 23 -4.06 5.86 -1.19
CA ALA A 23 -2.94 6.76 -1.48
C ALA A 23 -3.14 7.39 -2.87
N ALA A 24 -2.72 8.64 -3.05
CA ALA A 24 -2.95 9.39 -4.29
C ALA A 24 -1.64 9.88 -4.89
N SER A 25 -0.95 10.85 -4.28
CA SER A 25 0.22 11.51 -4.88
C SER A 25 1.35 10.53 -5.22
N VAL A 26 1.59 9.51 -4.38
CA VAL A 26 2.61 8.48 -4.64
C VAL A 26 2.34 7.66 -5.91
N PHE A 27 1.07 7.50 -6.30
CA PHE A 27 0.69 6.82 -7.53
C PHE A 27 0.62 7.79 -8.72
N HIS A 28 0.04 8.97 -8.54
CA HIS A 28 -0.08 9.97 -9.62
C HIS A 28 1.27 10.45 -10.13
N TYR A 29 2.25 10.61 -9.25
CA TYR A 29 3.61 11.03 -9.62
C TYR A 29 4.58 9.87 -9.84
N GLY A 30 4.09 8.62 -9.84
CA GLY A 30 4.90 7.43 -10.12
C GLY A 30 5.99 7.11 -9.08
N ALA A 31 5.95 7.71 -7.89
CA ALA A 31 6.90 7.43 -6.82
C ALA A 31 6.78 5.98 -6.31
N ILE A 32 5.58 5.39 -6.39
CA ILE A 32 5.32 3.99 -6.11
C ILE A 32 4.46 3.45 -7.26
N ARG A 33 4.80 2.28 -7.82
CA ARG A 33 3.90 1.61 -8.77
C ARG A 33 2.88 0.77 -8.02
N ILE A 34 1.66 0.65 -8.56
CA ILE A 34 0.62 -0.23 -8.01
C ILE A 34 1.11 -1.68 -7.91
N ALA A 35 1.89 -2.14 -8.90
CA ALA A 35 2.48 -3.49 -8.88
C ALA A 35 3.40 -3.71 -7.68
N ASP A 36 4.23 -2.71 -7.35
CA ASP A 36 5.19 -2.79 -6.25
C ASP A 36 4.44 -2.80 -4.91
N ALA A 37 3.42 -1.94 -4.76
CA ALA A 37 2.55 -1.93 -3.58
C ALA A 37 1.86 -3.29 -3.36
N LYS A 38 1.33 -3.90 -4.42
CA LYS A 38 0.73 -5.25 -4.34
C LYS A 38 1.78 -6.31 -3.98
N ALA A 39 2.98 -6.26 -4.57
CA ALA A 39 4.05 -7.20 -4.29
C ALA A 39 4.51 -7.10 -2.82
N HIS A 40 4.64 -5.88 -2.30
CA HIS A 40 4.99 -5.63 -0.90
C HIS A 40 3.93 -6.17 0.06
N LEU A 41 2.65 -5.92 -0.22
CA LEU A 41 1.55 -6.47 0.58
C LEU A 41 1.53 -8.01 0.53
N ALA A 42 1.71 -8.60 -0.65
CA ALA A 42 1.78 -10.06 -0.80
C ALA A 42 2.97 -10.67 -0.03
N ALA A 43 4.16 -10.05 -0.11
CA ALA A 43 5.34 -10.47 0.65
C ALA A 43 5.15 -10.32 2.17
N ALA A 44 4.31 -9.37 2.59
CA ALA A 44 3.91 -9.16 3.98
C ALA A 44 2.83 -10.17 4.48
N GLY A 45 2.40 -11.11 3.64
CA GLY A 45 1.36 -12.11 3.94
C GLY A 45 -0.06 -11.58 3.80
N ILE A 46 -0.26 -10.40 3.22
CA ILE A 46 -1.57 -9.78 3.03
C ILE A 46 -2.14 -10.22 1.69
N VAL A 47 -3.35 -10.79 1.71
CA VAL A 47 -4.05 -11.21 0.49
C VAL A 47 -4.39 -9.99 -0.35
N VAL A 48 -3.92 -9.97 -1.59
CA VAL A 48 -4.18 -8.91 -2.56
C VAL A 48 -4.74 -9.49 -3.85
N ARG A 49 -5.66 -8.74 -4.49
CA ARG A 49 -6.17 -9.09 -5.82
C ARG A 49 -5.07 -8.91 -6.86
N ARG A 50 -4.82 -9.96 -7.66
CA ARG A 50 -3.94 -9.88 -8.83
C ARG A 50 -4.57 -9.00 -9.91
#